data_AF-A0AAJ6FZH7-F1
#
_entry.id   AF-A0AAJ6FZH7-F1
#
_cell.length_a   1.000
_cell.length_b   1.000
_cell.length_c   1.000
_cell.angle_alpha   90.00
_cell.angle_beta   90.00
_cell.angle_gamma   90.00
#
_symmetry.space_group_name_H-M   'P 1'
#
loop_
_entity.id
_entity.type
_entity.pdbx_description
1 polymer ?
#
loop_
_entity_poly.entity_id
_entity_poly.type
_entity_poly.pdbx_seq_one_letter_code
_entity_poly.pdbx_strand_id
1 'polypeptide(L)'
;MKIGTPVCLVGTDGFMPPVGACGTIVEPIDETGDYGVEFDTYPCPHPPGTHWYAHKTWLVPLLPLPDHAPAAAADKTEVLEISP
;
A
#
# COMPACT_ATOMS: atom_id res chain seq x y z
N MET A 1 2.23 -4.60 10.44
CA MET A 1 2.67 -4.06 9.14
C MET A 1 3.88 -3.15 9.37
N LYS A 2 4.68 -2.84 8.34
CA LYS A 2 5.90 -2.02 8.48
C LYS A 2 5.65 -0.58 8.03
N ILE A 3 6.43 0.39 8.54
CA ILE A 3 6.45 1.76 8.01
C ILE A 3 6.79 1.71 6.51
N GLY A 4 6.13 2.55 5.72
CA GLY A 4 6.21 2.58 4.26
C GLY A 4 5.33 1.54 3.56
N THR A 5 4.59 0.70 4.30
CA THR A 5 3.68 -0.27 3.69
C THR A 5 2.46 0.47 3.13
N PRO A 6 2.16 0.34 1.83
CA PRO A 6 0.91 0.85 1.26
C PRO A 6 -0.25 -0.01 1.77
N VAL A 7 -1.35 0.64 2.15
CA VAL A 7 -2.53 0.01 2.74
C VAL A 7 -3.80 0.56 2.12
N CYS A 8 -4.86 -0.24 2.16
CA CYS A 8 -6.21 0.18 1.82
C CYS A 8 -7.13 0.00 3.02
N LEU A 9 -7.99 1.00 3.24
CA LEU A 9 -8.97 1.00 4.31
C LEU A 9 -10.14 0.08 3.95
N VAL A 10 -10.45 -0.90 4.78
CA VAL A 10 -11.58 -1.83 4.63
C VAL A 10 -12.64 -1.70 5.73
N GLY A 11 -12.41 -0.81 6.71
CA GLY A 11 -13.33 -0.51 7.79
C GLY A 11 -13.17 0.93 8.28
N THR A 12 -14.22 1.51 8.86
CA THR A 12 -14.25 2.90 9.33
C THR A 12 -15.26 3.03 10.48
N ASP A 13 -15.06 4.01 11.34
CA ASP A 13 -16.00 4.45 12.37
C ASP A 13 -16.98 5.55 11.89
N GLY A 14 -16.88 5.95 10.63
CA GLY A 14 -17.67 7.04 10.03
C GLY A 14 -17.01 8.42 10.11
N PHE A 15 -15.88 8.55 10.83
CA PHE A 15 -15.06 9.77 10.84
C PHE A 15 -13.83 9.65 9.94
N MET A 16 -13.33 8.43 9.76
CA MET A 16 -12.22 8.13 8.85
C MET A 16 -12.59 8.32 7.37
N PRO A 17 -11.58 8.38 6.48
CA PRO A 17 -11.78 8.30 5.03
C PRO A 17 -12.69 7.14 4.62
N PRO A 18 -13.30 7.20 3.42
CA PRO A 18 -14.18 6.13 2.95
C PRO A 18 -13.41 4.80 2.78
N VAL A 19 -14.10 3.69 2.96
CA VAL A 19 -13.60 2.36 2.61
C VAL A 19 -13.14 2.36 1.14
N GLY A 20 -11.97 1.79 0.89
CA GLY A 20 -11.27 1.85 -0.40
C GLY A 20 -10.22 2.96 -0.47
N ALA A 21 -10.19 3.91 0.47
CA ALA A 21 -9.11 4.90 0.54
C ALA A 21 -7.76 4.20 0.77
N CYS A 22 -6.76 4.60 -0.01
CA CYS A 22 -5.41 4.06 0.07
C CYS A 22 -4.45 5.08 0.66
N GLY A 23 -3.51 4.60 1.45
CA GLY A 23 -2.52 5.43 2.13
C GLY A 23 -1.25 4.66 2.45
N THR A 24 -0.34 5.30 3.19
CA THR A 24 0.94 4.71 3.58
C THR A 24 1.10 4.73 5.08
N ILE A 25 1.51 3.61 5.69
CA ILE A 25 1.84 3.57 7.12
C ILE A 25 3.09 4.41 7.38
N VAL A 26 2.99 5.39 8.26
CA VAL A 26 4.11 6.29 8.62
C VAL A 26 4.67 6.02 10.01
N GLU A 27 3.83 5.55 10.94
CA GLU A 27 4.28 5.20 12.28
C GLU A 27 3.38 4.12 12.93
N PRO A 28 3.94 3.24 13.77
CA PRO A 28 3.16 2.47 14.73
C PRO A 28 2.78 3.38 15.91
N ILE A 29 1.51 3.39 16.31
CA ILE A 29 1.06 4.24 17.43
C ILE A 29 1.24 3.54 18.76
N ASP A 30 0.89 2.27 18.83
CA ASP A 30 0.92 1.51 20.07
C ASP A 30 1.03 0.00 19.85
N GLU A 31 1.29 -0.73 20.95
CA GLU A 31 1.38 -2.20 20.97
C GLU A 31 0.00 -2.87 20.79
N THR A 32 -1.05 -2.06 20.90
CA THR A 32 -2.46 -2.45 20.90
C THR A 32 -2.96 -2.66 19.45
N GLY A 33 -2.45 -1.86 18.50
CA GLY A 33 -2.48 -2.19 17.08
C GLY A 33 -3.02 -1.09 16.18
N ASP A 34 -2.97 0.16 16.61
CA ASP A 34 -3.27 1.29 15.75
C ASP A 34 -2.02 1.73 14.97
N TYR A 35 -2.26 2.16 13.72
CA TYR A 35 -1.23 2.66 12.83
C TYR A 35 -1.54 4.10 12.44
N GLY A 36 -0.51 4.93 12.39
CA GLY A 36 -0.51 6.21 11.72
C GLY A 36 -0.40 5.99 10.21
N VAL A 37 -1.38 6.48 9.46
CA VAL A 37 -1.48 6.33 8.01
C VAL A 37 -1.70 7.68 7.36
N GLU A 38 -0.92 7.99 6.34
CA GLU A 38 -1.13 9.19 5.53
C GLU A 38 -2.03 8.89 4.34
N PHE A 39 -3.11 9.67 4.22
CA PHE A 39 -4.06 9.64 3.10
C PHE A 39 -4.06 11.01 2.40
N ASP A 40 -3.23 11.20 1.37
CA ASP A 40 -3.05 12.49 0.69
C ASP A 40 -4.35 13.10 0.15
N THR A 41 -5.27 12.25 -0.29
CA THR A 41 -6.56 12.68 -0.89
C THR A 41 -7.62 13.01 0.16
N TYR A 42 -7.41 12.61 1.42
CA TYR A 42 -8.40 12.73 2.48
C TYR A 42 -7.74 13.37 3.70
N PRO A 43 -7.65 14.71 3.77
CA PRO A 43 -7.06 15.35 4.93
C PRO A 43 -7.94 15.14 6.18
N CYS A 44 -7.29 14.80 7.29
CA CYS A 44 -7.87 14.78 8.62
C CYS A 44 -8.24 16.22 9.04
N PRO A 45 -9.47 16.46 9.54
CA PRO A 45 -9.86 17.77 10.03
C PRO A 45 -9.24 18.09 11.40
N HIS A 46 -8.91 17.07 12.21
CA HIS A 46 -8.33 17.25 13.55
C HIS A 46 -7.52 16.02 14.01
N PRO A 47 -6.19 16.11 14.17
CA PRO A 47 -5.36 17.27 13.81
C PRO A 47 -5.40 17.55 12.28
N PRO A 48 -5.35 18.82 11.85
CA PRO A 48 -5.31 19.15 10.43
C PRO A 48 -4.08 18.56 9.74
N GLY A 49 -4.28 17.83 8.64
CA GLY A 49 -3.19 17.24 7.85
C GLY A 49 -3.62 16.01 7.08
N THR A 50 -2.70 15.27 6.50
CA THR A 50 -2.97 14.00 5.78
C THR A 50 -2.94 12.77 6.70
N HIS A 51 -2.57 12.97 7.97
CA HIS A 51 -2.30 11.89 8.91
C HIS A 51 -3.58 11.45 9.65
N TRP A 52 -3.88 10.16 9.61
CA TRP A 52 -4.98 9.51 10.30
C TRP A 52 -4.48 8.35 11.16
N TYR A 53 -5.26 8.02 12.18
CA TYR A 53 -5.03 6.84 13.00
C TYR A 53 -6.07 5.77 12.67
N ALA A 54 -5.61 4.56 12.36
CA ALA A 54 -6.45 3.48 11.91
C ALA A 54 -6.09 2.18 12.61
N HIS A 55 -7.10 1.46 13.09
CA HIS A 55 -6.89 0.16 13.72
C HIS A 55 -6.43 -0.87 12.70
N LYS A 56 -5.48 -1.75 13.07
CA LYS A 56 -4.91 -2.77 12.18
C LYS A 56 -5.94 -3.64 11.47
N THR A 57 -7.11 -3.87 12.07
CA THR A 57 -8.17 -4.71 11.47
C THR A 57 -8.91 -4.01 10.34
N TRP A 58 -8.76 -2.69 10.21
CA TRP A 58 -9.34 -1.90 9.12
C TRP A 58 -8.38 -1.68 7.97
N LEU A 59 -7.14 -2.16 8.08
CA LEU A 59 -6.10 -1.95 7.09
C LEU A 59 -5.74 -3.28 6.44
N VAL A 60 -5.79 -3.31 5.11
CA VAL A 60 -5.24 -4.40 4.32
C VAL A 60 -3.99 -3.90 3.61
N PRO A 61 -2.83 -4.57 3.76
CA PRO A 61 -1.64 -4.21 3.01
C PRO A 61 -1.89 -4.44 1.53
N LEU A 62 -1.63 -3.41 0.73
CA LEU A 62 -1.56 -3.55 -0.71
C LEU A 62 -0.28 -4.33 -0.99
N LEU A 63 -0.42 -5.45 -1.69
CA LEU A 63 0.74 -6.17 -2.21
C LEU A 63 1.57 -5.15 -3.01
N PRO A 64 2.91 -5.18 -2.91
CA PRO A 64 3.71 -4.40 -3.82
C PRO A 64 3.22 -4.77 -5.21
N LEU A 65 2.75 -3.78 -5.97
CA LEU A 65 2.57 -3.98 -7.40
C LEU A 65 3.92 -4.55 -7.85
N PRO A 66 3.95 -5.70 -8.56
CA PRO A 66 5.20 -6.14 -9.15
C PRO A 66 5.73 -4.91 -9.86
N ASP A 67 6.87 -4.42 -9.38
CA ASP A 67 7.60 -3.32 -9.98
C ASP A 67 7.52 -3.58 -11.47
N HIS A 68 7.07 -2.59 -12.24
CA HIS A 68 6.87 -2.74 -13.67
C HIS A 68 8.27 -2.97 -14.27
N ALA A 69 8.76 -4.20 -14.13
CA ALA A 69 10.00 -4.66 -14.66
C ALA A 69 9.87 -4.36 -16.14
N PRO A 70 10.85 -3.66 -16.74
CA PRO A 70 10.79 -3.41 -18.17
C PRO A 70 10.52 -4.76 -18.82
N ALA A 71 9.44 -4.84 -19.60
CA ALA A 71 9.04 -6.05 -20.29
C ALA A 71 10.30 -6.67 -20.88
N ALA A 72 10.77 -7.76 -20.28
CA ALA A 72 11.91 -8.48 -20.80
C ALA A 72 11.49 -8.90 -22.20
N ALA A 73 12.08 -8.24 -23.20
CA ALA A 73 11.86 -8.55 -24.59
C ALA A 73 12.08 -10.06 -24.73
N ALA A 74 11.01 -10.77 -25.05
CA ALA A 74 11.09 -12.17 -25.45
C ALA A 74 11.73 -12.20 -26.84
N ASP A 75 13.04 -11.99 -26.92
CA ASP A 75 13.83 -12.39 -28.07
C ASP A 75 14.13 -13.88 -27.90
N LYS A 76 13.23 -14.71 -28.43
CA LYS A 76 13.52 -16.12 -28.69
C LYS A 76 14.08 -16.23 -30.10
N THR A 77 15.34 -15.87 -30.28
CA THR A 77 16.12 -16.42 -31.40
C THR A 77 16.88 -17.63 -30.88
N GLU A 78 16.17 -18.76 -30.80
CA GLU A 78 16.79 -20.07 -30.57
C GLU A 78 17.53 -20.47 -31.85
N VAL A 79 18.85 -20.41 -31.81
CA VAL A 79 19.74 -20.89 -32.88
C VAL A 79 19.75 -22.41 -32.79
N LEU A 80 19.04 -23.09 -33.69
CA LEU A 80 19.15 -24.54 -33.83
C LEU A 80 20.42 -24.88 -34.62
N GLU A 81 21.53 -25.05 -33.91
CA GLU A 81 22.70 -25.76 -34.43
C GLU A 81 22.30 -27.20 -34.76
N ILE A 82 22.42 -27.59 -36.02
CA ILE A 82 22.57 -28.99 -36.41
C ILE A 82 23.86 -29.14 -37.23
N SER A 83 24.85 -29.75 -36.59
CA SER A 83 26.01 -30.45 -37.17
C SER A 83 26.03 -31.85 -36.52
N PRO A 84 26.57 -32.91 -37.13
CA PRO A 84 27.56 -32.95 -38.23
C PRO A 84 27.07 -33.46 -39.58
#